data_AF-A0A9D6FCE5-F1
#
_entry.id   AF-A0A9D6FCE5-F1
#
_cell.length_a   1.000
_cell.length_b   1.000
_cell.length_c   1.000
_cell.angle_alpha   90.00
_cell.angle_beta   90.00
_cell.angle_gamma   90.00
#
_symmetry.space_group_name_H-M   'P 1'
#
loop_
_entity.id
_entity.type
_entity.pdbx_description
1 polymer ?
#
loop_
_entity_poly.entity_id
_entity_poly.type
_entity_poly.pdbx_seq_one_letter_code
_entity_poly.pdbx_strand_id
1 'polypeptide(L)'
;MDHSGVVYDRTIDGRKFEFGAVGVQNGTLIMYDQQTKSWWSQLFGKAVDGPMKEKKLVKLPSTMTTWKKWKALHPDTTVYVKRGIPYDTFFTESQFAAQAKKGEGPIEGSDLVLGVEGHVSAKAYLIRYLAAKGRVRNDFLEGQPIVVFLSEDLATARIFDRSLDGWLWDKTLTFRGTEGD
;
A
#
# COMPACT_ATOMS: atom_id res chain seq x y z
N MET A 1 9.05 -13.41 -5.18
CA MET A 1 9.54 -12.19 -4.49
C MET A 1 8.31 -11.37 -4.16
N ASP A 2 8.23 -10.79 -2.97
CA ASP A 2 7.11 -9.94 -2.59
C ASP A 2 7.03 -8.68 -3.48
N HIS A 3 5.81 -8.26 -3.82
CA HIS A 3 5.51 -7.05 -4.59
C HIS A 3 4.86 -5.97 -3.70
N SER A 4 5.09 -6.04 -2.38
CA SER A 4 4.59 -5.09 -1.41
C SER A 4 5.25 -3.72 -1.54
N GLY A 5 4.42 -2.70 -1.74
CA GLY A 5 4.80 -1.30 -1.59
C GLY A 5 4.46 -0.80 -0.19
N VAL A 6 5.47 -0.57 0.64
CA VAL A 6 5.31 0.08 1.95
C VAL A 6 6.42 1.09 2.18
N VAL A 7 6.06 2.20 2.82
CA VAL A 7 6.94 3.32 3.14
C VAL A 7 6.94 3.52 4.65
N TYR A 8 8.11 3.82 5.21
CA TYR A 8 8.29 4.02 6.65
C TYR A 8 9.02 5.32 6.95
N ASP A 9 8.72 5.93 8.10
CA ASP A 9 9.62 6.90 8.72
C ASP A 9 10.85 6.16 9.23
N ARG A 10 12.02 6.61 8.77
CA ARG A 10 13.32 6.06 9.19
C ARG A 10 13.83 6.66 10.50
N THR A 11 13.02 7.46 11.19
CA THR A 11 13.34 8.09 12.46
C THR A 11 12.83 7.23 13.61
N ILE A 12 13.72 6.84 14.51
CA ILE A 12 13.40 6.06 15.71
C ILE A 12 13.98 6.81 16.92
N ASP A 13 13.15 7.08 17.92
CA ASP A 13 13.56 7.76 19.16
C ASP A 13 14.34 9.07 18.86
N GLY A 14 13.87 9.85 17.87
CA GLY A 14 14.46 11.12 17.44
C GLY A 14 15.70 11.02 16.55
N ARG A 15 16.17 9.81 16.23
CA ARG A 15 17.38 9.58 15.43
C ARG A 15 17.02 9.01 14.06
N LYS A 16 17.62 9.56 13.00
CA LYS A 16 17.45 9.05 11.64
C LYS A 16 18.39 7.87 11.39
N PHE A 17 17.83 6.77 10.89
CA PHE A 17 18.55 5.55 10.53
C PHE A 17 18.75 5.46 9.01
N GLU A 18 19.76 4.70 8.60
CA GLU A 18 20.01 4.37 7.21
C GLU A 18 19.86 2.88 7.01
N PHE A 19 19.02 2.51 6.04
CA PHE A 19 18.69 1.13 5.75
C PHE A 19 19.27 0.74 4.39
N GLY A 20 19.85 -0.46 4.34
CA GLY A 20 20.17 -1.18 3.11
C GLY A 20 19.31 -2.43 2.97
N ALA A 21 19.43 -3.13 1.84
CA ALA A 21 18.84 -4.45 1.64
C ALA A 21 19.92 -5.53 1.79
N VAL A 22 19.64 -6.59 2.55
CA VAL A 22 20.55 -7.75 2.71
C VAL A 22 20.16 -8.87 1.77
N GLY A 23 18.86 -9.09 1.58
CA GLY A 23 18.35 -10.19 0.78
C GLY A 23 16.88 -10.44 1.05
N VAL A 24 16.44 -11.67 0.75
CA VAL A 24 15.05 -12.09 0.93
C VAL A 24 15.01 -13.30 1.85
N GLN A 25 14.11 -13.28 2.82
CA GLN A 25 13.82 -14.41 3.70
C GLN A 25 12.31 -14.67 3.68
N ASN A 26 11.90 -15.91 3.41
CA ASN A 26 10.50 -16.32 3.29
C ASN A 26 9.68 -15.39 2.35
N GLY A 27 10.29 -15.02 1.22
CA GLY A 27 9.67 -14.15 0.22
C GLY A 27 9.67 -12.65 0.54
N THR A 28 9.99 -12.25 1.78
CA THR A 28 10.01 -10.86 2.24
C THR A 28 11.43 -10.28 2.20
N LEU A 29 11.57 -9.02 1.78
CA LEU A 29 12.86 -8.30 1.83
C LEU A 29 13.31 -8.10 3.29
N ILE A 30 14.56 -8.43 3.57
CA ILE A 30 15.22 -8.12 4.83
C ILE A 30 16.09 -6.88 4.64
N MET A 31 15.76 -5.84 5.40
CA MET A 31 16.53 -4.60 5.48
C MET A 31 17.55 -4.71 6.61
N TYR A 32 18.65 -3.99 6.47
CA TYR A 32 19.67 -3.86 7.49
C TYR A 32 19.87 -2.39 7.82
N ASP A 33 19.83 -2.05 9.10
CA ASP A 33 20.21 -0.71 9.53
C ASP A 33 21.72 -0.61 9.76
N GLN A 34 22.33 0.45 9.24
CA GLN A 34 23.78 0.59 9.31
C GLN A 34 24.31 0.91 10.71
N GLN A 35 23.49 1.54 11.54
CA GLN A 35 23.91 2.11 12.82
C GLN A 35 24.03 1.06 13.94
N THR A 36 23.02 0.18 14.05
CA THR A 36 22.90 -0.84 15.10
C THR A 36 23.11 -2.24 14.57
N LYS A 37 23.20 -2.40 13.25
CA LYS A 37 23.43 -3.70 12.59
C LYS A 37 22.25 -4.66 12.75
N SER A 38 21.06 -4.14 13.05
CA SER A 38 19.85 -4.96 13.21
C SER A 38 19.23 -5.30 11.86
N TRP A 39 18.52 -6.42 11.83
CA TRP A 39 17.80 -6.89 10.65
C TRP A 39 16.32 -6.63 10.81
N TRP A 40 15.67 -6.18 9.73
CA TRP A 40 14.29 -5.72 9.74
C TRP A 40 13.50 -6.38 8.63
N SER A 41 12.32 -6.89 8.96
CA SER A 41 11.35 -7.30 7.94
C SER A 41 10.81 -6.05 7.24
N GLN A 42 10.96 -5.96 5.92
CA GLN A 42 10.39 -4.85 5.14
C GLN A 42 8.87 -4.83 5.20
N LEU A 43 8.20 -5.99 5.14
CA LEU A 43 6.74 -6.04 5.16
C LEU A 43 6.15 -5.54 6.48
N PHE A 44 6.78 -5.91 7.60
CA PHE A 44 6.28 -5.55 8.93
C PHE A 44 6.88 -4.27 9.49
N GLY A 45 7.95 -3.74 8.87
CA GLY A 45 8.72 -2.62 9.41
C GLY A 45 9.27 -2.92 10.80
N LYS A 46 9.54 -4.19 11.12
CA LYS A 46 9.88 -4.65 12.47
C LYS A 46 11.28 -5.26 12.48
N ALA A 47 12.08 -4.90 13.47
CA ALA A 47 13.36 -5.54 13.71
C ALA A 47 13.13 -6.99 14.16
N VAL A 48 13.64 -7.93 13.37
CA VAL A 48 13.53 -9.38 13.61
C VAL A 48 14.74 -9.93 14.35
N ASP A 49 15.89 -9.24 14.25
CA ASP A 49 17.12 -9.63 14.91
C ASP A 49 18.04 -8.42 15.20
N GLY A 50 18.98 -8.59 16.12
CA GLY A 50 19.94 -7.56 16.53
C GLY A 50 19.45 -6.63 17.65
N PRO A 51 20.22 -5.57 17.99
CA PRO A 51 19.93 -4.70 19.13
C PRO A 51 18.57 -4.01 19.12
N MET A 52 17.98 -3.80 17.93
CA MET A 52 16.67 -3.15 17.79
C MET A 52 15.50 -4.14 17.82
N LYS A 53 15.72 -5.43 18.07
CA LYS A 53 14.69 -6.48 18.00
C LYS A 53 13.37 -6.07 18.66
N GLU A 54 12.26 -6.40 18.02
CA GLU A 54 10.89 -6.02 18.37
C GLU A 54 10.50 -4.55 18.15
N LYS A 55 11.45 -3.62 17.95
CA LYS A 55 11.12 -2.25 17.55
C LYS A 55 10.42 -2.24 16.19
N LYS A 56 9.49 -1.29 16.02
CA LYS A 56 8.72 -1.08 14.79
C LYS A 56 8.97 0.31 14.23
N LEU A 57 9.02 0.41 12.92
CA LEU A 57 9.02 1.66 12.17
C LEU A 57 7.60 2.19 12.03
N VAL A 58 7.46 3.52 11.98
CA VAL A 58 6.17 4.16 11.71
C VAL A 58 5.87 4.03 10.23
N LYS A 59 4.79 3.33 9.87
CA LYS A 59 4.32 3.21 8.48
C LYS A 59 3.75 4.55 8.03
N LEU A 60 4.15 4.99 6.84
CA LEU A 60 3.68 6.23 6.22
C LEU A 60 2.64 5.91 5.14
N PRO A 61 1.61 6.76 4.96
CA PRO A 61 0.70 6.65 3.84
C PRO A 61 1.46 6.67 2.51
N SER A 62 1.20 5.68 1.66
CA SER A 62 1.79 5.56 0.33
C SER A 62 0.76 5.04 -0.67
N THR A 63 0.97 5.29 -1.95
CA THR A 63 0.09 4.82 -3.01
C THR A 63 0.90 4.12 -4.09
N MET A 64 0.45 2.92 -4.47
CA MET A 64 0.88 2.28 -5.70
C MET A 64 -0.01 2.76 -6.87
N THR A 65 0.60 3.31 -7.91
CA THR A 65 -0.11 3.86 -9.07
C THR A 65 0.79 3.86 -10.31
N THR A 66 0.21 4.12 -11.49
CA THR A 66 0.97 4.26 -12.73
C THR A 66 1.64 5.62 -12.81
N TRP A 67 2.77 5.70 -13.52
CA TRP A 67 3.48 6.97 -13.72
C TRP A 67 2.59 8.02 -14.41
N LYS A 68 1.79 7.60 -15.40
CA LYS A 68 0.83 8.46 -16.11
C LYS A 68 -0.11 9.16 -15.13
N LYS A 69 -0.70 8.41 -14.18
CA LYS A 69 -1.60 8.97 -13.17
C LYS A 69 -0.90 9.84 -12.15
N TRP A 70 0.27 9.41 -11.67
CA TRP A 70 1.04 10.20 -10.73
C TRP A 70 1.37 11.57 -11.32
N LYS A 71 1.86 11.62 -12.56
CA LYS A 71 2.18 12.89 -13.24
C LYS A 71 0.97 13.76 -13.55
N ALA A 72 -0.19 13.18 -13.82
CA ALA A 72 -1.42 13.95 -13.99
C ALA A 72 -1.82 14.68 -12.70
N LEU A 73 -1.61 14.06 -11.53
CA LEU A 73 -1.91 14.66 -10.22
C LEU A 73 -0.77 15.54 -9.68
N HIS A 74 0.47 15.24 -10.07
CA HIS A 74 1.68 15.90 -9.58
C HIS A 74 2.60 16.28 -10.76
N PRO A 75 2.22 17.30 -11.55
CA PRO A 75 2.87 17.65 -12.81
C PRO A 75 4.34 18.04 -12.65
N ASP A 76 4.76 18.48 -11.47
CA ASP A 76 6.14 18.90 -11.20
C ASP A 76 7.02 17.79 -10.60
N THR A 77 6.46 16.60 -10.33
CA THR A 77 7.27 15.51 -9.77
C THR A 77 8.35 15.05 -10.75
N THR A 78 9.58 14.94 -10.23
CA THR A 78 10.70 14.25 -10.85
C THR A 78 10.83 12.83 -10.32
N VAL A 79 11.28 11.89 -11.15
CA VAL A 79 11.55 10.51 -10.75
C VAL A 79 13.05 10.22 -10.85
N TYR A 80 13.59 9.52 -9.85
CA TYR A 80 14.92 8.96 -9.94
C TYR A 80 14.89 7.70 -10.80
N VAL A 81 15.70 7.67 -11.86
CA VAL A 81 15.82 6.50 -12.75
C VAL A 81 17.25 6.01 -12.70
N LYS A 82 17.46 4.79 -12.17
CA LYS A 82 18.74 4.10 -12.30
C LYS A 82 18.85 3.57 -13.73
N ARG A 83 19.75 4.15 -14.52
CA ARG A 83 20.00 3.73 -15.91
C ARG A 83 20.54 2.29 -15.96
N GLY A 84 20.16 1.55 -17.02
CA GLY A 84 20.70 0.21 -17.31
C GLY A 84 19.96 -0.97 -16.67
N ILE A 85 18.83 -0.74 -15.98
CA ILE A 85 17.94 -1.81 -15.53
C ILE A 85 16.75 -1.90 -16.51
N PRO A 86 16.49 -3.07 -17.14
CA PRO A 86 15.33 -3.27 -17.99
C PRO A 86 14.00 -3.02 -17.26
N TYR A 87 13.00 -2.51 -17.98
CA TYR A 87 11.68 -2.16 -17.40
C TYR A 87 10.83 -3.39 -17.04
N ASP A 88 11.02 -4.50 -17.75
CA ASP A 88 10.31 -5.77 -17.61
C ASP A 88 10.76 -6.64 -16.43
N THR A 89 11.78 -6.20 -15.69
CA THR A 89 12.26 -6.90 -14.48
C THR A 89 11.37 -6.63 -13.26
N PHE A 90 10.34 -5.78 -13.41
CA PHE A 90 9.48 -5.30 -12.33
C PHE A 90 8.01 -5.69 -12.53
N PHE A 91 7.23 -5.59 -11.46
CA PHE A 91 5.79 -5.77 -11.49
C PHE A 91 5.14 -4.73 -12.40
N THR A 92 4.59 -5.16 -13.53
CA THR A 92 4.07 -4.28 -14.58
C THR A 92 2.59 -3.94 -14.39
N GLU A 93 2.13 -2.89 -15.09
CA GLU A 93 0.70 -2.56 -15.16
C GLU A 93 -0.14 -3.72 -15.71
N SER A 94 0.36 -4.45 -16.72
CA SER A 94 -0.33 -5.60 -17.30
C SER A 94 -0.45 -6.77 -16.31
N GLN A 95 0.59 -7.02 -15.51
CA GLN A 95 0.56 -8.02 -14.44
C GLN A 95 -0.42 -7.62 -13.33
N PHE A 96 -0.44 -6.35 -12.91
CA PHE A 96 -1.43 -5.84 -11.96
C PHE A 96 -2.85 -6.08 -12.49
N ALA A 97 -3.12 -5.63 -13.73
CA ALA A 97 -4.45 -5.74 -14.33
C ALA A 97 -4.90 -7.20 -14.49
N ALA A 98 -4.00 -8.12 -14.84
CA ALA A 98 -4.29 -9.54 -14.92
C ALA A 98 -4.75 -10.10 -13.57
N GLN A 99 -4.06 -9.75 -12.48
CA GLN A 99 -4.44 -10.17 -11.12
C GLN A 99 -5.76 -9.54 -10.68
N ALA A 100 -5.96 -8.25 -10.96
CA ALA A 100 -7.21 -7.55 -10.64
C ALA A 100 -8.43 -8.12 -11.38
N LYS A 101 -8.25 -8.73 -12.56
CA LYS A 101 -9.32 -9.27 -13.41
C LYS A 101 -9.65 -10.75 -13.17
N LYS A 102 -9.03 -11.40 -12.20
CA LYS A 102 -9.29 -12.82 -11.87
C LYS A 102 -10.72 -13.13 -11.40
N GLY A 103 -11.53 -12.10 -11.11
CA GLY A 103 -12.92 -12.28 -10.70
C GLY A 103 -13.06 -12.87 -9.29
N GLU A 104 -14.26 -13.39 -9.00
CA GLU A 104 -14.57 -14.02 -7.71
C GLU A 104 -14.07 -15.48 -7.64
N GLY A 105 -13.74 -15.95 -6.44
CA GLY A 105 -13.14 -17.27 -6.24
C GLY A 105 -12.31 -17.37 -4.96
N PRO A 106 -11.81 -18.57 -4.59
CA PRO A 106 -10.99 -18.75 -3.39
C PRO A 106 -9.76 -17.84 -3.39
N ILE A 107 -9.26 -17.50 -2.21
CA ILE A 107 -8.06 -16.65 -2.08
C ILE A 107 -6.85 -17.43 -2.60
N GLU A 108 -6.06 -16.79 -3.46
CA GLU A 108 -4.81 -17.33 -4.00
C GLU A 108 -3.61 -16.57 -3.42
N GLY A 109 -2.46 -17.24 -3.28
CA GLY A 109 -1.23 -16.60 -2.79
C GLY A 109 -0.68 -15.47 -3.66
N SER A 110 -1.24 -15.27 -4.86
CA SER A 110 -0.90 -14.18 -5.78
C SER A 110 -1.91 -13.03 -5.77
N ASP A 111 -2.94 -13.10 -4.92
CA ASP A 111 -3.96 -12.07 -4.82
C ASP A 111 -3.36 -10.75 -4.33
N LEU A 112 -3.64 -9.68 -5.08
CA LEU A 112 -3.30 -8.33 -4.65
C LEU A 112 -4.28 -7.88 -3.57
N VAL A 113 -3.73 -7.30 -2.50
CA VAL A 113 -4.48 -6.84 -1.34
C VAL A 113 -4.11 -5.40 -1.02
N LEU A 114 -5.13 -4.58 -0.76
CA LEU A 114 -4.96 -3.30 -0.10
C LEU A 114 -5.26 -3.47 1.40
N GLY A 115 -4.23 -3.32 2.23
CA GLY A 115 -4.35 -3.40 3.68
C GLY A 115 -4.55 -2.04 4.33
N VAL A 116 -5.35 -1.98 5.40
CA VAL A 116 -5.46 -0.84 6.31
C VAL A 116 -5.41 -1.33 7.75
N GLU A 117 -4.64 -0.64 8.57
CA GLU A 117 -4.46 -0.95 9.99
C GLU A 117 -5.05 0.20 10.81
N GLY A 118 -5.91 -0.13 11.76
CA GLY A 118 -6.38 0.75 12.82
C GLY A 118 -5.55 0.57 14.09
N HIS A 119 -6.07 1.01 15.22
CA HIS A 119 -5.37 0.92 16.51
C HIS A 119 -5.34 -0.50 17.08
N VAL A 120 -6.42 -1.26 16.90
CA VAL A 120 -6.63 -2.60 17.49
C VAL A 120 -7.04 -3.66 16.48
N SER A 121 -7.37 -3.27 15.26
CA SER A 121 -7.84 -4.14 14.18
C SER A 121 -7.24 -3.74 12.84
N ALA A 122 -7.32 -4.64 11.87
CA ALA A 122 -6.90 -4.37 10.50
C ALA A 122 -7.91 -4.97 9.53
N LYS A 123 -7.98 -4.39 8.33
CA LYS A 123 -8.78 -4.90 7.21
C LYS A 123 -7.93 -5.04 5.96
N ALA A 124 -8.31 -6.02 5.15
CA ALA A 124 -7.67 -6.34 3.88
C ALA A 124 -8.74 -6.41 2.79
N TYR A 125 -8.50 -5.72 1.68
CA TYR A 125 -9.41 -5.70 0.54
C TYR A 125 -8.72 -6.33 -0.67
N LEU A 126 -9.27 -7.47 -1.13
CA LEU A 126 -8.80 -8.08 -2.37
C LEU A 126 -9.14 -7.18 -3.56
N ILE A 127 -8.13 -6.82 -4.34
CA ILE A 127 -8.28 -5.94 -5.49
C ILE A 127 -9.26 -6.55 -6.52
N ARG A 128 -9.21 -7.87 -6.77
CA ARG A 128 -10.12 -8.53 -7.70
C ARG A 128 -11.58 -8.53 -7.26
N TYR A 129 -11.84 -8.52 -5.95
CA TYR A 129 -13.21 -8.39 -5.44
C TYR A 129 -13.72 -6.95 -5.59
N LEU A 130 -12.86 -5.96 -5.34
CA LEU A 130 -13.21 -4.57 -5.64
C LEU A 130 -13.51 -4.39 -7.13
N ALA A 131 -12.69 -4.96 -8.01
CA ALA A 131 -12.93 -4.92 -9.46
C ALA A 131 -14.27 -5.56 -9.84
N ALA A 132 -14.60 -6.73 -9.27
CA ALA A 132 -15.84 -7.45 -9.57
C ALA A 132 -17.11 -6.80 -8.97
N LYS A 133 -17.00 -6.03 -7.88
CA LYS A 133 -18.14 -5.46 -7.13
C LYS A 133 -18.31 -3.95 -7.33
N GLY A 134 -17.92 -3.41 -8.48
CA GLY A 134 -18.19 -2.00 -8.84
C GLY A 134 -17.16 -0.98 -8.33
N ARG A 135 -15.95 -1.43 -7.97
CA ARG A 135 -14.75 -0.62 -7.69
C ARG A 135 -14.83 0.32 -6.48
N VAL A 136 -15.97 0.45 -5.81
CA VAL A 136 -16.16 1.30 -4.63
C VAL A 136 -16.78 0.50 -3.50
N ARG A 137 -16.19 0.57 -2.30
CA ARG A 137 -16.69 -0.08 -1.09
C ARG A 137 -16.74 0.92 0.06
N ASN A 138 -17.95 1.25 0.52
CA ASN A 138 -18.13 1.91 1.81
C ASN A 138 -18.01 0.87 2.92
N ASP A 139 -17.22 1.18 3.95
CA ASP A 139 -16.98 0.31 5.10
C ASP A 139 -16.72 1.15 6.36
N PHE A 140 -16.38 0.48 7.46
CA PHE A 140 -15.95 1.07 8.72
C PHE A 140 -14.70 0.35 9.23
N LEU A 141 -13.73 1.08 9.77
CA LEU A 141 -12.61 0.53 10.51
C LEU A 141 -12.65 1.13 11.90
N GLU A 142 -12.86 0.31 12.94
CA GLU A 142 -12.95 0.78 14.34
C GLU A 142 -14.00 1.89 14.54
N GLY A 143 -15.10 1.81 13.79
CA GLY A 143 -16.15 2.82 13.81
C GLY A 143 -15.88 4.05 12.94
N GLN A 144 -14.64 4.28 12.49
CA GLN A 144 -14.33 5.33 11.52
C GLN A 144 -14.90 4.94 10.14
N PRO A 145 -15.76 5.78 9.53
CA PRO A 145 -16.30 5.49 8.22
C PRO A 145 -15.19 5.66 7.17
N ILE A 146 -14.98 4.63 6.35
CA ILE A 146 -13.99 4.65 5.27
C ILE A 146 -14.62 4.31 3.93
N VAL A 147 -14.01 4.79 2.85
CA VAL A 147 -14.30 4.36 1.48
C VAL A 147 -13.04 3.79 0.84
N VAL A 148 -13.17 2.59 0.28
CA VAL A 148 -12.14 1.96 -0.55
C VAL A 148 -12.54 2.15 -2.01
N PHE A 149 -11.61 2.63 -2.82
CA PHE A 149 -11.83 2.78 -4.26
C PHE A 149 -10.72 2.11 -5.05
N LEU A 150 -11.09 1.55 -6.20
CA LEU A 150 -10.20 1.05 -7.24
C LEU A 150 -10.41 1.88 -8.50
N SER A 151 -9.33 2.34 -9.11
CA SER A 151 -9.41 3.10 -10.35
C SER A 151 -9.88 2.27 -11.53
N GLU A 152 -10.35 2.92 -12.58
CA GLU A 152 -10.92 2.27 -13.77
C GLU A 152 -9.94 1.36 -14.52
N ASP A 153 -8.67 1.78 -14.66
CA ASP A 153 -7.60 0.94 -15.21
C ASP A 153 -7.20 -0.23 -14.28
N LEU A 154 -7.86 -0.35 -13.13
CA LEU A 154 -7.61 -1.33 -12.09
C LEU A 154 -6.18 -1.31 -11.54
N ALA A 155 -5.42 -0.22 -11.69
CA ALA A 155 -4.01 -0.16 -11.31
C ALA A 155 -3.72 0.71 -10.08
N THR A 156 -4.75 1.25 -9.41
CA THR A 156 -4.59 2.11 -8.23
C THR A 156 -5.76 1.92 -7.29
N ALA A 157 -5.47 1.45 -6.08
CA ALA A 157 -6.46 1.36 -5.01
C ALA A 157 -6.09 2.31 -3.86
N ARG A 158 -7.08 2.98 -3.28
CA ARG A 158 -6.89 3.88 -2.14
C ARG A 158 -8.03 3.77 -1.14
N ILE A 159 -7.74 4.21 0.09
CA ILE A 159 -8.70 4.29 1.20
C ILE A 159 -8.73 5.74 1.67
N PHE A 160 -9.93 6.27 1.90
CA PHE A 160 -10.14 7.61 2.43
C PHE A 160 -11.09 7.56 3.62
N ASP A 161 -10.93 8.51 4.54
CA ASP A 161 -12.00 8.88 5.46
C ASP A 161 -13.17 9.44 4.64
N ARG A 162 -14.40 9.05 5.00
CA ARG A 162 -15.63 9.56 4.38
C ARG A 162 -16.49 10.39 5.34
N SER A 163 -15.90 10.85 6.43
CA SER A 163 -16.44 11.87 7.32
C SER A 163 -16.24 13.24 6.70
N LEU A 164 -17.25 14.10 6.82
CA LEU A 164 -17.18 15.50 6.43
C LEU A 164 -17.36 16.36 7.67
N ASP A 165 -16.27 16.98 8.12
CA ASP A 165 -16.27 17.92 9.23
C ASP A 165 -16.68 19.32 8.74
N GLY A 166 -17.41 20.08 9.58
CA GLY A 166 -17.63 21.52 9.35
C GLY A 166 -19.04 21.94 8.90
N TRP A 167 -20.04 21.07 9.02
CA TRP A 167 -21.45 21.50 9.04
C TRP A 167 -22.05 21.22 10.41
N LEU A 168 -23.23 21.78 10.73
CA LEU A 168 -23.90 21.69 12.05
C LEU A 168 -24.11 20.27 12.63
N TRP A 169 -23.67 19.22 11.93
CA TRP A 169 -23.65 17.81 12.30
C TRP A 169 -22.57 17.08 11.49
N ASP A 170 -21.88 16.14 12.11
CA ASP A 170 -20.93 15.25 11.44
C ASP A 170 -21.67 14.43 10.38
N LYS A 171 -21.22 14.52 9.11
CA LYS A 171 -21.83 13.76 8.02
C LYS A 171 -20.94 12.60 7.64
N THR A 172 -21.54 11.43 7.52
CA THR A 172 -20.91 10.29 6.87
C THR A 172 -21.37 10.22 5.41
N LEU A 173 -20.43 10.40 4.47
CA LEU A 173 -20.71 10.30 3.04
C LEU A 173 -20.88 8.84 2.61
N THR A 174 -21.64 8.62 1.54
CA THR A 174 -21.79 7.30 0.88
C THR A 174 -21.45 7.45 -0.59
N PHE A 175 -20.48 6.67 -1.05
CA PHE A 175 -20.00 6.70 -2.44
C PHE A 175 -20.57 5.54 -3.25
N ARG A 176 -20.79 5.76 -4.54
CA ARG A 176 -21.17 4.72 -5.50
C ARG A 176 -20.28 4.85 -6.73
N GLY A 177 -19.83 3.72 -7.28
CA GLY A 177 -19.19 3.73 -8.58
C GLY A 177 -20.21 4.08 -9.65
N THR A 178 -19.88 5.02 -10.53
CA THR A 178 -20.60 5.23 -11.79
C THR A 178 -19.88 4.45 -12.88
N GLU A 179 -20.62 3.67 -13.65
CA GLU A 179 -20.14 3.29 -14.99
C GLU A 179 -20.11 4.59 -15.78
N GLY A 180 -18.96 4.93 -16.38
CA GLY A 180 -18.88 6.11 -17.24
C GLY A 180 -19.69 5.84 -18.51
N ASP A 181 -20.51 6.82 -18.91
CA ASP A 181 -21.11 6.88 -20.24
C ASP A 181 -20.04 6.98 -21.34
#